data_AF-A0A061DW69-F1
#
_entry.id   AF-A0A061DW69-F1
#
_cell.length_a   1.000
_cell.length_b   1.000
_cell.length_c   1.000
_cell.angle_alpha   90.00
_cell.angle_beta   90.00
_cell.angle_gamma   90.00
#
_symmetry.space_group_name_H-M   'P 1'
#
loop_
_entity.id
_entity.type
_entity.pdbx_description
1 polymer ?
#
loop_
_entity_poly.entity_id
_entity_poly.type
_entity_poly.pdbx_seq_one_letter_code
_entity_poly.pdbx_strand_id
1 'polypeptide(L)'
;MLSKHELASYCNNYCENQFKKVSVLKFSSDRKMISVLCSHKQMEIMFSKGAPQSVISRCTNILCNSDGSTMPLTATLRTELESRFCSFAGKETLRSLALALKIMPNGQQTLSIDDETDLAFI
;
A
#
# COMPACT_ATOMS: atom_id res chain seq x y z
N MET A 1 -19.80 6.31 26.85
CA MET A 1 -19.40 6.39 25.43
C MET A 1 -17.89 6.47 25.38
N LEU A 2 -17.24 5.79 24.43
CA LEU A 2 -15.81 5.93 24.19
C LEU A 2 -15.50 7.26 23.51
N SER A 3 -14.37 7.87 23.85
CA SER A 3 -13.80 9.04 23.17
C SER A 3 -13.24 8.69 21.79
N LYS A 4 -13.02 9.71 20.95
CA LYS A 4 -12.38 9.54 19.63
C LYS A 4 -11.00 8.86 19.72
N HIS A 5 -10.24 9.18 20.76
CA HIS A 5 -8.92 8.59 21.00
C HIS A 5 -9.02 7.10 21.35
N GLU A 6 -9.96 6.74 22.22
CA GLU A 6 -10.20 5.33 22.59
C GLU A 6 -10.68 4.50 21.40
N LEU A 7 -11.54 5.08 20.55
CA LEU A 7 -11.97 4.44 19.30
C LEU A 7 -10.80 4.20 18.34
N ALA A 8 -9.92 5.20 18.16
CA ALA A 8 -8.74 5.04 17.32
C ALA A 8 -7.78 3.96 17.85
N SER A 9 -7.55 3.94 19.17
CA SER A 9 -6.74 2.91 19.83
C SER A 9 -7.34 1.51 19.68
N TYR A 10 -8.66 1.39 19.83
CA TYR A 10 -9.38 0.13 19.62
C TYR A 10 -9.20 -0.40 18.19
N CYS A 11 -9.39 0.45 17.17
CA CYS A 11 -9.17 0.09 15.77
C CYS A 11 -7.71 -0.32 15.51
N ASN A 12 -6.74 0.40 16.08
CA ASN A 12 -5.32 0.06 15.93
C ASN A 12 -5.02 -1.33 16.50
N ASN A 13 -5.44 -1.59 17.74
CA ASN A 13 -5.22 -2.87 18.41
C ASN A 13 -5.92 -4.02 17.67
N TYR A 14 -7.13 -3.79 17.14
CA TYR A 14 -7.80 -4.77 16.30
C TYR A 14 -6.95 -5.15 15.08
N CYS A 15 -6.45 -4.15 14.33
CA CYS A 15 -5.61 -4.39 13.16
C CYS A 15 -4.29 -5.09 13.51
N GLU A 16 -3.62 -4.68 14.59
CA GLU A 16 -2.37 -5.30 15.06
C GLU A 16 -2.57 -6.77 15.45
N ASN A 17 -3.72 -7.11 16.03
CA ASN A 17 -4.07 -8.49 16.35
C ASN A 17 -4.39 -9.34 15.10
N GLN A 18 -4.84 -8.71 14.00
CA GLN A 18 -5.11 -9.42 12.75
C GLN A 18 -3.85 -9.58 11.88
N PHE A 19 -2.98 -8.58 11.83
CA PHE A 19 -1.81 -8.54 10.96
C PHE A 19 -0.52 -8.53 11.77
N LYS A 20 0.17 -9.67 11.82
CA LYS A 20 1.46 -9.77 12.47
C LYS A 20 2.53 -9.14 11.58
N LYS A 21 3.10 -8.02 12.01
CA LYS A 21 4.23 -7.37 11.32
C LYS A 21 5.48 -8.25 11.42
N VAL A 22 5.99 -8.71 10.27
CA VAL A 22 7.16 -9.60 10.15
C VAL A 22 8.43 -8.78 9.93
N SER A 23 8.41 -7.88 8.95
CA SER A 23 9.56 -7.02 8.66
C SER A 23 9.12 -5.67 8.11
N VAL A 24 10.04 -4.70 8.15
CA VAL A 24 9.81 -3.33 7.67
C VAL A 24 10.98 -2.94 6.78
N LEU A 25 10.69 -2.67 5.50
CA LEU A 25 11.60 -1.95 4.63
C LEU A 25 11.40 -0.46 4.87
N LYS A 26 12.31 0.13 5.67
CA LYS A 26 12.20 1.52 6.14
C LYS A 26 12.11 2.50 4.99
N PHE A 27 11.55 3.68 5.27
CA PHE A 27 11.56 4.80 4.33
C PHE A 27 12.98 5.16 3.89
N SER A 28 13.17 5.44 2.61
CA SER A 28 14.33 6.18 2.09
C SER A 28 13.85 7.31 1.20
N SER A 29 14.59 8.43 1.23
CA SER A 29 14.40 9.60 0.37
C SER A 29 14.49 9.27 -1.12
N ASP A 30 15.26 8.24 -1.48
CA ASP A 30 15.53 7.91 -2.88
C ASP A 30 14.32 7.22 -3.51
N ARG A 31 13.73 6.26 -2.78
CA ARG A 31 12.51 5.56 -3.20
C ARG A 31 11.22 6.33 -2.87
N LYS A 32 11.26 7.19 -1.86
CA LYS A 32 10.10 7.94 -1.32
C LYS A 32 8.93 7.04 -0.91
N MET A 33 9.24 5.87 -0.36
CA MET A 33 8.26 4.86 0.05
C MET A 33 8.77 4.04 1.23
N ILE A 34 7.82 3.42 1.93
CA ILE A 34 8.02 2.47 3.03
C ILE A 34 7.14 1.25 2.76
N SER A 35 7.68 0.06 3.04
CA SER A 35 6.96 -1.19 2.87
C SER A 35 7.03 -2.03 4.15
N VAL A 36 5.96 -2.75 4.45
CA VAL A 36 5.86 -3.64 5.62
C VAL A 36 5.38 -5.01 5.16
N LEU A 37 6.05 -6.05 5.64
CA LEU A 37 5.61 -7.43 5.48
C LEU A 37 4.75 -7.81 6.68
N CYS A 38 3.55 -8.29 6.41
CA CYS A 38 2.58 -8.71 7.40
C CYS A 38 2.11 -10.13 7.10
N SER A 39 2.07 -10.96 8.14
CA SER A 39 1.45 -12.29 8.12
C SER A 39 -0.01 -12.17 8.59
N HIS A 40 -0.96 -12.66 7.78
CA HIS A 40 -2.38 -12.76 8.12
C HIS A 40 -2.95 -14.10 7.63
N LYS A 41 -3.49 -14.93 8.54
CA LYS A 41 -4.14 -16.22 8.21
C LYS A 41 -3.33 -17.09 7.22
N GLN A 42 -2.04 -17.28 7.50
CA GLN A 42 -1.09 -18.04 6.65
C GLN A 42 -0.81 -17.42 5.26
N MET A 43 -1.18 -16.16 5.04
CA MET A 43 -0.77 -15.38 3.88
C MET A 43 0.24 -14.32 4.29
N GLU A 44 1.33 -14.22 3.55
CA GLU A 44 2.30 -13.14 3.66
C GLU A 44 1.91 -12.01 2.69
N ILE A 45 1.75 -10.80 3.21
CA ILE A 45 1.29 -9.65 2.44
C ILE A 45 2.27 -8.51 2.68
N MET A 46 2.84 -7.99 1.60
CA MET A 46 3.57 -6.74 1.63
C MET A 46 2.60 -5.59 1.39
N PHE A 47 2.57 -4.62 2.30
CA PHE A 47 1.87 -3.35 2.13
C PHE A 47 2.88 -2.24 1.92
N SER A 48 2.67 -1.43 0.89
CA SER A 48 3.54 -0.32 0.53
C SER A 48 2.76 1.00 0.57
N LYS A 49 3.41 2.05 1.08
CA LYS A 49 2.90 3.42 0.98
C LYS A 49 4.01 4.39 0.62
N GLY A 50 3.71 5.41 -0.18
CA GLY A 50 4.73 6.36 -0.61
C GLY A 50 4.19 7.50 -1.47
N ALA A 51 5.12 8.22 -2.08
CA ALA A 51 4.81 9.23 -3.08
C ALA A 51 4.05 8.58 -4.26
N PRO A 52 2.99 9.22 -4.79
CA PRO A 52 2.17 8.64 -5.85
C PRO A 52 2.98 8.12 -7.05
N GLN A 53 3.90 8.93 -7.57
CA GLN A 53 4.75 8.55 -8.70
C GLN A 53 5.64 7.33 -8.40
N SER A 54 6.21 7.27 -7.19
CA SER A 54 7.08 6.15 -6.77
C SER A 54 6.32 4.84 -6.66
N VAL A 55 5.09 4.85 -6.15
CA VAL A 55 4.27 3.64 -6.00
C VAL A 55 3.68 3.22 -7.33
N ILE A 56 3.05 4.13 -8.07
CA ILE A 56 2.39 3.82 -9.36
C ILE A 56 3.39 3.25 -10.37
N SER A 57 4.62 3.77 -10.43
CA SER A 57 5.68 3.24 -11.31
C SER A 57 6.06 1.78 -11.03
N ARG A 58 5.78 1.26 -9.83
CA ARG A 58 6.03 -0.13 -9.41
C ARG A 58 4.79 -1.03 -9.48
N CYS A 59 3.62 -0.46 -9.74
CA CYS A 59 2.39 -1.23 -9.89
C CYS A 59 2.26 -1.79 -11.30
N THR A 60 1.97 -3.08 -11.39
CA THR A 60 1.57 -3.77 -12.64
C THR A 60 0.11 -4.16 -12.64
N ASN A 61 -0.53 -4.18 -11.46
CA ASN A 61 -1.93 -4.52 -11.27
C ASN A 61 -2.67 -3.42 -10.50
N ILE A 62 -4.00 -3.48 -10.52
CA ILE A 62 -4.91 -2.66 -9.72
C ILE A 62 -5.95 -3.57 -9.06
N LEU A 63 -6.30 -3.27 -7.82
CA LEU A 63 -7.32 -3.98 -7.06
C LEU A 63 -8.70 -3.41 -7.42
N CYS A 64 -9.61 -4.26 -7.86
CA CYS A 64 -10.98 -3.89 -8.21
C CYS A 64 -11.86 -3.88 -6.96
N ASN A 65 -12.48 -2.74 -6.66
CA ASN A 65 -13.37 -2.58 -5.49
C ASN A 65 -14.64 -3.42 -5.55
N SER A 66 -15.06 -3.88 -6.73
CA SER A 66 -16.31 -4.64 -6.94
C SER A 66 -16.26 -6.04 -6.35
N ASP A 67 -15.12 -6.72 -6.49
CA ASP A 67 -14.97 -8.15 -6.20
C ASP A 67 -13.65 -8.48 -5.47
N GLY A 68 -12.79 -7.48 -5.26
CA GLY A 68 -11.47 -7.67 -4.66
C GLY A 68 -10.49 -8.40 -5.58
N SER A 69 -10.80 -8.53 -6.88
CA SER A 69 -9.90 -9.13 -7.85
C SER A 69 -8.80 -8.16 -8.28
N THR A 70 -7.69 -8.69 -8.78
CA THR A 70 -6.61 -7.88 -9.36
C THR A 70 -6.68 -7.93 -10.88
N MET A 71 -6.63 -6.77 -11.53
CA MET A 71 -6.57 -6.64 -12.98
C MET A 71 -5.29 -5.92 -13.42
N PRO A 72 -4.81 -6.13 -14.66
CA PRO A 72 -3.64 -5.41 -15.18
C PRO A 72 -3.85 -3.89 -15.18
N LEU A 73 -2.85 -3.16 -14.69
CA LEU A 73 -2.85 -1.70 -14.72
C LEU A 73 -2.46 -1.22 -16.13
N THR A 74 -3.48 -0.98 -16.96
CA THR A 74 -3.30 -0.49 -18.33
C THR A 74 -2.72 0.91 -18.37
N ALA A 75 -2.13 1.30 -19.50
CA ALA A 75 -1.59 2.65 -19.68
C ALA A 75 -2.67 3.74 -19.47
N THR A 76 -3.89 3.50 -19.95
CA THR A 76 -5.02 4.42 -19.77
C THR A 76 -5.35 4.62 -18.29
N LEU A 77 -5.45 3.53 -17.53
CA LEU A 77 -5.73 3.59 -16.08
C LEU A 77 -4.59 4.27 -15.32
N ARG A 78 -3.34 4.02 -15.70
CA ARG A 78 -2.17 4.68 -15.12
C ARG A 78 -2.24 6.19 -15.31
N THR A 79 -2.53 6.66 -16.53
CA THR A 79 -2.69 8.10 -16.82
C THR A 79 -3.84 8.72 -16.04
N GLU A 80 -4.95 8.00 -15.88
CA GLU A 80 -6.09 8.45 -15.08
C GLU A 80 -5.72 8.63 -13.59
N LEU A 81 -5.02 7.66 -13.00
CA LEU A 81 -4.52 7.75 -11.62
C LEU A 81 -3.59 8.94 -11.43
N GLU A 82 -2.60 9.10 -12.32
CA GLU A 82 -1.64 10.21 -12.27
C GLU A 82 -2.36 11.57 -12.36
N SER A 83 -3.30 11.71 -13.29
CA SER A 83 -4.12 12.91 -13.43
C SER A 83 -4.92 13.22 -12.16
N ARG A 84 -5.47 12.18 -11.52
CA ARG A 84 -6.21 12.34 -10.26
C ARG A 84 -5.31 12.82 -9.13
N PHE A 85 -4.13 12.25 -8.97
CA PHE A 85 -3.15 12.71 -7.98
C PHE A 85 -2.65 14.13 -8.26
N CYS A 86 -2.46 14.51 -9.53
CA CYS A 86 -2.16 15.89 -9.91
C CYS A 86 -3.29 16.85 -9.53
N SER A 87 -4.55 16.46 -9.72
CA SER A 87 -5.70 17.27 -9.28
C SER A 87 -5.73 17.46 -7.77
N PHE A 88 -5.49 16.39 -6.99
CA PHE A 88 -5.43 16.46 -5.53
C PHE A 88 -4.32 17.39 -5.04
N ALA A 89 -3.13 17.30 -5.63
CA ALA A 89 -2.00 18.15 -5.25
C ALA A 89 -2.19 19.62 -5.68
N GLY A 90 -2.74 19.86 -6.87
CA GLY A 90 -2.88 21.20 -7.44
C GLY A 90 -4.13 21.96 -6.97
N LYS A 91 -5.31 21.38 -7.18
CA LYS A 91 -6.59 22.06 -6.91
C LYS A 91 -6.97 22.01 -5.44
N GLU A 92 -6.75 20.87 -4.80
CA GLU A 92 -7.20 20.61 -3.43
C GLU A 92 -6.07 20.78 -2.40
N THR A 93 -4.82 20.96 -2.86
CA THR A 93 -3.61 21.12 -2.02
C THR A 93 -3.41 20.00 -0.99
N LEU A 94 -3.87 18.79 -1.31
CA LEU A 94 -3.82 17.65 -0.41
C LEU A 94 -2.44 17.01 -0.41
N ARG A 95 -2.01 16.55 0.76
CA ARG A 95 -0.88 15.63 0.89
C ARG A 95 -1.32 14.22 0.53
N SER A 96 -1.17 13.85 -0.74
CA SER A 96 -1.54 12.52 -1.22
C SER A 96 -0.46 11.47 -0.97
N LEU A 97 -0.90 10.27 -0.57
CA LEU A 97 -0.09 9.06 -0.53
C LEU A 97 -0.75 8.02 -1.44
N ALA A 98 0.06 7.27 -2.18
CA ALA A 98 -0.40 6.07 -2.87
C ALA A 98 -0.16 4.85 -2.00
N LEU A 99 -1.08 3.89 -2.10
CA LEU A 99 -1.05 2.62 -1.40
C LEU A 99 -1.00 1.49 -2.41
N ALA A 100 -0.27 0.43 -2.08
CA ALA A 100 -0.23 -0.78 -2.88
C ALA A 100 -0.04 -2.01 -1.99
N LEU A 101 -0.40 -3.18 -2.50
CA LEU A 101 -0.13 -4.46 -1.87
C LEU A 101 0.50 -5.45 -2.84
N LYS A 102 1.16 -6.47 -2.30
CA LYS A 102 1.63 -7.65 -3.02
C LYS A 102 1.54 -8.87 -2.12
N ILE A 103 0.99 -9.96 -2.65
CA ILE A 103 1.03 -11.26 -1.96
C ILE A 103 2.45 -11.80 -2.12
N MET A 104 3.08 -12.11 -0.99
CA MET A 104 4.45 -12.59 -0.91
C MET A 104 4.48 -14.11 -0.75
N PRO A 105 5.58 -14.78 -1.14
CA PRO A 105 5.76 -16.20 -0.87
C PRO A 105 5.65 -16.51 0.63
N ASN A 106 5.04 -17.64 0.96
CA ASN A 106 4.90 -18.08 2.35
C ASN A 106 6.26 -18.30 3.01
N GLY A 107 6.40 -17.84 4.25
CA GLY A 107 7.62 -18.00 5.03
C GLY A 107 8.67 -16.90 4.82
N GLN A 108 8.41 -15.92 3.94
CA GLN A 108 9.26 -14.73 3.81
C GLN A 108 9.45 -14.05 5.18
N GLN A 109 10.70 -13.83 5.60
CA GLN A 109 11.00 -13.17 6.89
C GLN A 109 11.53 -11.75 6.73
N THR A 110 11.98 -11.36 5.53
CA THR A 110 12.62 -10.07 5.29
C THR A 110 12.13 -9.46 3.99
N LEU A 111 12.20 -8.13 3.89
CA LEU A 111 11.94 -7.39 2.65
C LEU A 111 13.23 -6.74 2.16
N SER A 112 13.39 -6.75 0.85
CA SER A 112 14.43 -6.08 0.09
C SER A 112 13.81 -5.06 -0.87
N ILE A 113 14.65 -4.22 -1.47
CA ILE A 113 14.18 -3.23 -2.46
C ILE A 113 13.64 -3.92 -3.71
N ASP A 114 14.20 -5.08 -4.07
CA ASP A 114 13.80 -5.84 -5.25
C ASP A 114 12.37 -6.40 -5.13
N ASP A 115 11.88 -6.56 -3.89
CA ASP A 115 10.51 -7.00 -3.62
C ASP A 115 9.46 -5.94 -3.97
N GLU A 116 9.83 -4.64 -3.98
CA GLU A 116 8.98 -3.48 -4.29
C GLU A 116 8.68 -3.35 -5.80
N THR A 117 8.31 -4.44 -6.43
CA THR A 117 8.01 -4.60 -7.87
C THR A 117 6.73 -5.40 -8.04
N ASP A 118 6.07 -5.29 -9.19
CA ASP A 118 4.82 -6.01 -9.49
C ASP A 118 3.69 -5.81 -8.48
N LEU A 119 3.55 -4.58 -7.99
CA LEU A 119 2.57 -4.24 -6.97
C LEU A 119 1.16 -4.16 -7.55
N ALA A 120 0.15 -4.40 -6.72
CA ALA A 120 -1.25 -4.08 -6.99
C ALA A 120 -1.62 -2.75 -6.33
N PHE A 121 -1.99 -1.75 -7.12
CA PHE A 121 -2.49 -0.46 -6.63
C PHE A 121 -3.84 -0.63 -5.92
N ILE A 122 -4.06 0.10 -4.82
CA ILE A 122 -5.29 0.07 -4.01
C ILE A 122 -5.99 1.44 -4.07
#